data_AF-A0A0S4QX08-F1
#
_entry.id   AF-A0A0S4QX08-F1
#
_cell.length_a   1.000
_cell.length_b   1.000
_cell.length_c   1.000
_cell.angle_alpha   90.00
_cell.angle_beta   90.00
_cell.angle_gamma   90.00
#
_symmetry.space_group_name_H-M   'P 1'
#
loop_
_entity.id
_entity.type
_entity.pdbx_description
1 polymer ?
#
loop_
_entity_poly.entity_id
_entity_poly.type
_entity_poly.pdbx_seq_one_letter_code
_entity_poly.pdbx_strand_id
1 'polypeptide(L)'
;MLLIDEDARQDALDALTDAGTWIASAAHWTEIDRTVATMAAAAATGDVQLLTTATAHLEYLSTRRATDAGKGPKTPPPEPVRDRLNETIHKIGK
;
A
#
# COMPACT_ATOMS: atom_id res chain seq x y z
N MET A 1 -25.79 -3.48 -0.30
CA MET A 1 -24.67 -2.67 0.23
C MET A 1 -23.54 -3.66 0.48
N LEU A 2 -22.59 -3.77 -0.46
CA LEU A 2 -21.39 -4.58 -0.26
C LEU A 2 -20.51 -3.80 0.71
N LEU A 3 -20.72 -4.04 2.01
CA LEU A 3 -19.72 -3.69 3.01
C LEU A 3 -18.43 -4.36 2.56
N ILE A 4 -17.35 -3.58 2.44
CA ILE A 4 -16.02 -4.16 2.35
C ILE A 4 -15.92 -5.15 3.51
N ASP A 5 -15.49 -6.37 3.21
CA ASP A 5 -15.28 -7.38 4.24
C ASP A 5 -14.39 -6.77 5.34
N GLU A 6 -14.84 -6.85 6.59
CA GLU A 6 -14.17 -6.26 7.75
C GLU A 6 -12.71 -6.71 7.80
N ASP A 7 -12.48 -7.99 7.48
CA ASP A 7 -11.15 -8.60 7.47
C ASP A 7 -10.30 -7.99 6.34
N ALA A 8 -10.84 -7.89 5.12
CA ALA A 8 -10.13 -7.27 4.00
C ALA A 8 -9.80 -5.79 4.23
N ARG A 9 -10.67 -5.08 4.97
CA ARG A 9 -10.44 -3.69 5.36
C ARG A 9 -9.31 -3.59 6.39
N GLN A 10 -9.34 -4.43 7.42
CA GLN A 10 -8.33 -4.42 8.47
C GLN A 10 -6.95 -4.81 7.92
N ASP A 11 -6.88 -5.85 7.09
CA ASP A 11 -5.64 -6.28 6.44
C ASP A 11 -5.04 -5.14 5.58
N ALA A 12 -5.89 -4.42 4.83
CA ALA A 12 -5.45 -3.28 4.03
C ALA A 12 -4.89 -2.14 4.91
N LEU A 13 -5.53 -1.83 6.04
CA LEU A 13 -5.07 -0.80 6.97
C LEU A 13 -3.72 -1.17 7.61
N ASP A 14 -3.56 -2.43 8.01
CA ASP A 14 -2.33 -2.92 8.61
C ASP A 14 -1.17 -2.86 7.61
N ALA A 15 -1.39 -3.32 6.37
CA ALA A 15 -0.39 -3.27 5.31
C ALA A 15 0.01 -1.83 4.93
N LEU A 16 -0.95 -0.90 4.83
CA LEU A 16 -0.69 0.52 4.54
C LEU A 16 0.07 1.21 5.68
N THR A 17 -0.29 0.89 6.93
CA THR A 17 0.38 1.44 8.11
C THR A 17 1.82 0.95 8.19
N ASP A 18 2.05 -0.35 7.95
CA ASP A 18 3.40 -0.89 7.85
C ASP A 18 4.19 -0.15 6.76
N ALA A 19 3.60 0.05 5.57
CA ALA A 19 4.21 0.75 4.43
C ALA A 19 4.73 2.16 4.74
N GLY A 20 4.10 2.88 5.66
CA GLY A 20 4.59 4.19 6.13
C GLY A 20 5.96 4.16 6.80
N THR A 21 6.40 2.99 7.27
CA THR A 21 7.67 2.81 8.01
C THR A 21 8.82 2.30 7.14
N TRP A 22 8.54 1.95 5.88
CA TRP A 22 9.51 1.24 5.05
C TRP A 22 10.66 2.13 4.59
N ILE A 23 11.78 1.48 4.28
CA ILE A 23 12.93 2.10 3.63
C ILE A 23 13.18 1.33 2.33
N ALA A 24 13.03 2.00 1.19
CA ALA A 24 13.06 1.36 -0.13
C ALA A 24 13.77 2.23 -1.18
N SER A 25 14.13 1.61 -2.31
CA SER A 25 14.70 2.30 -3.46
C SER A 25 13.63 3.12 -4.21
N ALA A 26 14.03 4.13 -4.99
CA ALA A 26 13.09 4.95 -5.77
C ALA A 26 12.23 4.13 -6.75
N ALA A 27 12.81 3.09 -7.36
CA ALA A 27 12.08 2.18 -8.25
C ALA A 27 10.99 1.41 -7.47
N HIS A 28 11.31 0.96 -6.26
CA HIS A 28 10.38 0.24 -5.42
C HIS A 28 9.28 1.18 -4.87
N TRP A 29 9.62 2.41 -4.50
CA TRP A 29 8.61 3.42 -4.15
C TRP A 29 7.65 3.73 -5.29
N THR A 30 8.13 3.71 -6.54
CA THR A 30 7.26 3.84 -7.72
C THR A 30 6.26 2.68 -7.84
N GLU A 31 6.69 1.46 -7.51
CA GLU A 31 5.81 0.29 -7.51
C GLU A 31 4.79 0.36 -6.36
N ILE A 32 5.25 0.70 -5.15
CA ILE A 32 4.40 0.89 -3.98
C ILE A 32 3.33 1.96 -4.25
N ASP A 33 3.70 3.11 -4.82
CA ASP A 33 2.76 4.20 -5.13
C ASP A 33 1.60 3.73 -6.04
N ARG A 34 1.92 2.91 -7.04
CA ARG A 34 0.90 2.33 -7.94
C ARG A 34 -0.01 1.36 -7.21
N THR A 35 0.55 0.49 -6.36
CA THR A 35 -0.25 -0.45 -5.57
C THR A 35 -1.19 0.28 -4.63
N VAL A 36 -0.70 1.31 -3.92
CA VAL A 36 -1.53 2.15 -3.02
C VAL A 36 -2.63 2.88 -3.81
N ALA A 37 -2.33 3.39 -5.01
CA ALA A 37 -3.34 3.99 -5.88
C ALA A 37 -4.45 2.99 -6.28
N THR A 38 -4.09 1.73 -6.56
CA THR A 38 -5.05 0.66 -6.83
C THR A 38 -5.92 0.35 -5.61
N MET A 39 -5.33 0.28 -4.41
CA MET A 39 -6.09 0.09 -3.15
C MET A 39 -7.09 1.22 -2.94
N ALA A 40 -6.69 2.47 -3.15
CA ALA A 40 -7.56 3.63 -3.03
C ALA A 40 -8.74 3.58 -4.02
N ALA A 41 -8.50 3.13 -5.26
CA ALA A 41 -9.55 2.96 -6.26
C ALA A 41 -10.52 1.84 -5.88
N ALA A 42 -10.00 0.69 -5.43
CA ALA A 42 -10.81 -0.45 -4.99
C ALA A 42 -11.71 -0.08 -3.80
N ALA A 43 -11.17 0.66 -2.83
CA ALA A 43 -11.92 1.16 -1.69
C ALA A 43 -13.05 2.12 -2.12
N ALA A 44 -12.79 3.00 -3.08
CA ALA A 44 -13.79 3.94 -3.60
C ALA A 44 -14.93 3.26 -4.36
N THR A 45 -14.69 2.12 -5.00
CA THR A 45 -15.69 1.35 -5.75
C THR A 45 -16.33 0.20 -4.95
N GLY A 46 -15.83 -0.09 -3.75
CA GLY A 46 -16.25 -1.25 -2.94
C GLY A 46 -15.83 -2.59 -3.55
N ASP A 47 -14.78 -2.61 -4.37
CA ASP A 47 -14.26 -3.83 -5.00
C ASP A 47 -13.36 -4.59 -4.02
N VAL A 48 -13.98 -5.48 -3.25
CA VAL A 48 -13.30 -6.27 -2.22
C VAL A 48 -12.22 -7.17 -2.82
N GLN A 49 -12.47 -7.80 -3.97
CA GLN A 49 -11.49 -8.69 -4.61
C GLN A 49 -10.25 -7.92 -5.06
N LEU A 50 -10.45 -6.74 -5.66
CA LEU A 50 -9.34 -5.88 -6.04
C LEU A 50 -8.57 -5.36 -4.81
N LEU A 51 -9.28 -4.99 -3.74
CA LEU A 51 -8.65 -4.54 -2.50
C LEU A 51 -7.78 -5.65 -1.90
N THR A 52 -8.32 -6.86 -1.71
CA THR A 52 -7.57 -8.01 -1.21
C THR A 52 -6.35 -8.33 -2.08
N THR A 53 -6.51 -8.32 -3.40
CA THR A 53 -5.40 -8.58 -4.33
C THR A 53 -4.31 -7.52 -4.23
N ALA A 54 -4.68 -6.25 -4.14
CA ALA A 54 -3.74 -5.14 -4.01
C ALA A 54 -3.03 -5.14 -2.64
N THR A 55 -3.75 -5.49 -1.56
CA THR A 55 -3.16 -5.70 -0.23
C THR A 55 -2.11 -6.80 -0.27
N ALA A 56 -2.43 -7.97 -0.82
CA ALA A 56 -1.47 -9.07 -0.95
C ALA A 56 -0.25 -8.68 -1.81
N HIS A 57 -0.44 -7.85 -2.85
CA HIS A 57 0.69 -7.32 -3.63
C HIS A 57 1.56 -6.39 -2.78
N LEU A 58 0.97 -5.49 -1.98
CA LEU A 58 1.72 -4.60 -1.09
C LEU A 58 2.52 -5.42 -0.06
N GLU A 59 1.91 -6.43 0.55
CA GLU A 59 2.60 -7.36 1.44
C GLU A 59 3.69 -8.16 0.73
N TYR A 60 3.52 -8.54 -0.53
CA TYR A 60 4.58 -9.18 -1.30
C TYR A 60 5.78 -8.24 -1.49
N LEU A 61 5.54 -6.97 -1.82
CA LEU A 61 6.59 -5.94 -1.89
C LEU A 61 7.33 -5.80 -0.55
N SER A 62 6.68 -6.17 0.55
CA SER A 62 7.27 -6.13 1.87
C SER A 62 8.52 -6.99 2.03
N THR A 63 8.46 -8.20 1.46
CA THR A 63 9.55 -9.16 1.47
C THR A 63 10.73 -8.72 0.61
N ARG A 64 10.47 -7.82 -0.35
CA ARG A 64 11.47 -7.31 -1.30
C ARG A 64 12.25 -6.11 -0.77
N ARG A 65 11.89 -5.57 0.39
CA ARG A 65 12.65 -4.51 1.09
C ARG A 65 14.12 -4.87 1.29
N ALA A 66 14.40 -6.14 1.58
CA ALA A 66 15.74 -6.65 1.88
C ALA A 66 16.57 -7.00 0.62
N THR A 67 15.94 -7.40 -0.49
CA THR A 67 16.64 -7.91 -1.69
C THR A 67 17.12 -6.83 -2.67
N ASP A 68 16.85 -5.55 -2.39
CA ASP A 68 17.33 -4.39 -3.16
C ASP A 68 18.82 -4.04 -2.90
N ALA A 69 19.69 -5.05 -2.71
CA ALA A 69 21.13 -4.83 -2.63
C ALA A 69 21.65 -4.27 -3.98
N GLY A 70 22.10 -3.00 -3.99
CA GLY A 70 22.68 -2.34 -5.17
C GLY A 70 21.75 -1.44 -5.99
N LYS A 71 20.47 -1.26 -5.63
CA LYS A 71 19.51 -0.45 -6.41
C LYS A 71 19.47 1.05 -6.06
N GLY A 72 20.59 1.61 -5.62
CA GLY A 72 20.71 3.03 -5.26
C GLY A 72 20.31 3.34 -3.81
N PRO A 73 20.23 4.63 -3.44
CA PRO A 73 19.95 5.04 -2.08
C PRO A 73 18.54 4.60 -1.66
N LYS A 74 18.43 4.03 -0.46
CA LYS A 74 17.14 3.71 0.14
C LYS A 74 16.68 4.89 1.00
N THR A 75 15.43 5.28 0.85
CA THR A 75 14.84 6.41 1.58
C THR A 75 13.57 5.96 2.30
N PRO A 76 13.14 6.67 3.36
CA PRO A 76 11.75 6.62 3.82
C PRO A 76 10.79 6.99 2.68
N PRO A 77 9.45 6.83 2.87
CA PRO A 77 8.48 7.18 1.84
C PRO A 77 8.71 8.62 1.35
N PRO A 78 8.88 8.83 0.03
CA PRO A 78 8.87 10.16 -0.55
C PRO A 78 7.56 10.87 -0.24
N GLU A 79 7.58 12.20 -0.18
CA GLU A 79 6.41 13.01 0.20
C GLU A 79 5.14 12.67 -0.59
N PRO A 80 5.15 12.52 -1.94
CA PRO A 80 3.95 12.14 -2.67
C PRO A 80 3.39 10.77 -2.29
N VAL A 81 4.27 9.81 -1.96
CA VAL A 81 3.86 8.46 -1.54
C VAL A 81 3.29 8.49 -0.13
N ARG A 82 3.89 9.28 0.76
CA ARG A 82 3.43 9.45 2.14
C ARG A 82 2.02 10.06 2.18
N ASP A 83 1.78 11.08 1.39
CA ASP A 83 0.46 11.72 1.29
C ASP A 83 -0.58 10.71 0.78
N ARG A 84 -0.24 9.93 -0.25
CA ARG A 84 -1.13 8.90 -0.77
C ARG A 84 -1.43 7.81 0.26
N LEU A 85 -0.43 7.33 0.99
CA LEU A 85 -0.62 6.36 2.08
C LEU A 85 -1.62 6.90 3.11
N ASN A 86 -1.39 8.12 3.61
CA ASN A 86 -2.24 8.77 4.61
C ASN A 86 -3.69 8.95 4.10
N GLU A 87 -3.85 9.42 2.87
CA GLU A 87 -5.17 9.59 2.25
C GLU A 87 -5.90 8.25 2.08
N THR A 88 -5.17 7.18 1.74
CA THR A 88 -5.75 5.85 1.50
C THR A 88 -6.17 5.22 2.81
N ILE A 89 -5.35 5.32 3.86
CA ILE A 89 -5.69 4.91 5.23
C ILE A 89 -6.96 5.62 5.69
N HIS A 90 -7.03 6.94 5.51
CA HIS A 90 -8.22 7.72 5.90
C HIS A 90 -9.48 7.36 5.10
N LYS A 91 -9.34 6.95 3.84
CA LYS A 91 -10.47 6.51 3.01
C LYS A 91 -10.97 5.13 3.42
N ILE A 92 -10.06 4.20 3.72
CA ILE A 92 -10.39 2.82 4.10
C ILE A 92 -10.87 2.74 5.55
N GLY A 93 -10.37 3.57 6.45
CA GLY A 93 -10.73 3.56 7.87
C GLY A 93 -12.09 4.21 8.21
N LYS A 94 -12.85 4.66 7.21
CA LYS A 94 -14.20 5.23 7.38
C LYS A 94 -15.27 4.19 7.08
#